data_AF-A0A852T244-F1
#
_entry.id   AF-A0A852T244-F1
#
_cell.length_a   1.000
_cell.length_b   1.000
_cell.length_c   1.000
_cell.angle_alpha   90.00
_cell.angle_beta   90.00
_cell.angle_gamma   90.00
#
_symmetry.space_group_name_H-M   'P 1'
#
loop_
_entity.id
_entity.type
_entity.pdbx_description
1 polymer ?
#
loop_
_entity_poly.entity_id
_entity_poly.type
_entity_poly.pdbx_seq_one_letter_code
_entity_poly.pdbx_strand_id
1 'polypeptide(L)'
;MTEFHSIGELEDAHEREASAARDRIEQAEEHIHYYRSQMIRMQEHFYGVARSAGVQDDPGFQYELRRVTARIDEDVSAATRVVIRFDDELTDLAARQRREREDLQQRLRRTGAGQ
;
A
#
# COMPACT_ATOMS: atom_id res chain seq x y z
N MET A 1 25.22 10.92 -5.68
CA MET A 1 24.50 11.73 -4.68
C MET A 1 24.02 12.97 -5.39
N THR A 2 22.72 13.21 -5.43
CA THR A 2 22.17 14.45 -5.99
C THR A 2 22.52 15.58 -5.04
N GLU A 3 23.35 16.53 -5.47
CA GLU A 3 23.62 17.74 -4.69
C GLU A 3 22.50 18.74 -4.96
N PHE A 4 21.87 19.23 -3.89
CA PHE A 4 20.84 20.26 -3.96
C PHE A 4 21.48 21.62 -3.70
N HIS A 5 21.16 22.60 -4.54
CA HIS A 5 21.73 23.94 -4.47
C HIS A 5 20.78 24.95 -3.80
N SER A 6 19.52 24.57 -3.60
CA SER A 6 18.54 25.36 -2.86
C SER A 6 17.57 24.49 -2.04
N ILE A 7 16.89 25.11 -1.07
CA ILE A 7 15.79 24.47 -0.32
C ILE A 7 14.63 24.09 -1.26
N GLY A 8 14.32 24.93 -2.25
CA GLY A 8 13.24 24.65 -3.21
C GLY A 8 13.50 23.40 -4.04
N GLU A 9 14.72 23.21 -4.55
CA GLU A 9 15.09 21.99 -5.30
C GLU A 9 14.98 20.72 -4.45
N LEU A 10 15.33 20.81 -3.16
CA LEU A 10 15.19 19.72 -2.21
C LEU A 10 13.71 19.41 -1.93
N GLU A 11 12.91 20.43 -1.66
CA GLU A 11 11.47 20.29 -1.38
C GLU A 11 10.71 19.73 -2.61
N ASP A 12 11.07 20.16 -3.84
CA ASP A 12 10.51 19.61 -5.08
C ASP A 12 10.90 18.14 -5.31
N ALA A 13 12.09 17.73 -4.88
CA ALA A 13 12.50 16.33 -4.93
C ALA A 13 11.75 15.50 -3.87
N HIS A 14 11.60 16.04 -2.66
CA HIS A 14 10.85 15.42 -1.58
C HIS A 14 9.37 15.21 -1.93
N GLU A 15 8.72 16.22 -2.53
CA GLU A 15 7.32 16.14 -2.95
C GLU A 15 7.13 15.06 -4.03
N ARG A 16 8.04 14.99 -5.02
CA ARG A 16 8.00 13.94 -6.05
C ARG A 16 8.16 12.54 -5.46
N GLU A 17 9.08 12.37 -4.51
CA GLU A 17 9.29 11.09 -3.83
C GLU A 17 8.08 10.69 -2.99
N ALA A 18 7.51 11.64 -2.24
CA ALA A 18 6.32 11.42 -1.42
C ALA A 18 5.07 11.13 -2.26
N SER A 19 4.87 11.85 -3.37
CA SER A 19 3.79 11.57 -4.33
C SER A 19 3.91 10.17 -4.89
N ALA A 20 5.09 9.78 -5.37
CA ALA A 20 5.30 8.43 -5.91
C ALA A 20 5.10 7.32 -4.87
N ALA A 21 5.40 7.58 -3.59
CA ALA A 21 5.13 6.64 -2.51
C ALA A 21 3.62 6.52 -2.21
N ARG A 22 2.90 7.65 -2.17
CA ARG A 22 1.43 7.67 -2.02
C ARG A 22 0.71 6.96 -3.16
N ASP A 23 1.14 7.19 -4.40
CA ASP A 23 0.56 6.53 -5.58
C ASP A 23 0.69 5.00 -5.50
N ARG A 24 1.79 4.50 -4.93
CA ARG A 24 1.99 3.05 -4.72
C ARG A 24 1.06 2.48 -3.65
N ILE A 25 0.82 3.24 -2.58
CA ILE A 25 -0.12 2.87 -1.52
C ILE A 25 -1.53 2.79 -2.12
N GLU A 26 -1.97 3.84 -2.82
CA GLU A 26 -3.28 3.91 -3.46
C GLU A 26 -3.49 2.75 -4.45
N GLN A 27 -2.52 2.50 -5.34
CA GLN A 27 -2.60 1.37 -6.29
C GLN A 27 -2.67 0.01 -5.57
N ALA A 28 -1.94 -0.17 -4.47
CA ALA A 28 -1.99 -1.40 -3.70
C ALA A 28 -3.36 -1.59 -3.03
N GLU A 29 -3.94 -0.53 -2.46
CA GLU A 29 -5.27 -0.55 -1.87
C GLU A 29 -6.36 -0.84 -2.90
N GLU A 30 -6.31 -0.18 -4.06
CA GLU A 30 -7.23 -0.41 -5.17
C GLU A 30 -7.18 -1.86 -5.65
N HIS A 31 -5.97 -2.41 -5.83
CA HIS A 31 -5.81 -3.81 -6.20
C HIS A 31 -6.39 -4.76 -5.15
N ILE A 32 -6.11 -4.55 -3.86
CA ILE A 32 -6.67 -5.39 -2.78
C ILE A 32 -8.19 -5.33 -2.78
N HIS A 33 -8.76 -4.13 -2.89
CA HIS A 33 -10.21 -3.92 -2.93
C HIS A 33 -10.84 -4.61 -4.16
N TYR A 34 -10.21 -4.47 -5.32
CA TYR A 34 -10.65 -5.11 -6.56
C TYR A 34 -10.65 -6.63 -6.43
N TYR A 35 -9.53 -7.23 -5.98
CA TYR A 35 -9.43 -8.68 -5.81
C TYR A 35 -10.45 -9.20 -4.80
N ARG A 36 -10.61 -8.53 -3.66
CA ARG A 36 -11.63 -8.89 -2.66
C ARG A 36 -13.03 -8.89 -3.27
N SER A 37 -13.36 -7.88 -4.07
CA SER A 37 -14.66 -7.78 -4.74
C SER A 37 -14.88 -8.92 -5.75
N GLN A 38 -13.86 -9.29 -6.52
CA GLN A 38 -13.95 -10.42 -7.46
C GLN A 38 -14.15 -11.76 -6.74
N MET A 39 -13.47 -11.95 -5.61
CA MET A 39 -13.60 -13.18 -4.82
C MET A 39 -14.98 -13.35 -4.20
N ILE A 40 -15.57 -12.27 -3.68
CA ILE A 40 -16.96 -12.29 -3.18
C ILE A 40 -17.92 -12.70 -4.29
N ARG A 41 -17.80 -12.08 -5.48
CA ARG A 41 -18.63 -12.44 -6.64
C ARG A 41 -18.46 -13.89 -7.06
N MET A 42 -17.22 -14.38 -7.06
CA MET A 42 -16.92 -15.78 -7.35
C MET A 42 -17.59 -16.71 -6.33
N GLN A 43 -17.50 -16.41 -5.05
CA GLN A 43 -18.12 -17.20 -3.98
C GLN A 43 -19.65 -17.24 -4.12
N GLU A 44 -20.28 -16.08 -4.38
CA GLU A 44 -21.72 -15.98 -4.64
C GLU A 44 -22.14 -16.81 -5.87
N HIS A 45 -21.34 -16.75 -6.94
CA HIS A 45 -21.60 -17.51 -8.15
C HIS A 45 -21.50 -19.02 -7.91
N PHE A 46 -20.42 -19.47 -7.25
CA PHE A 46 -20.25 -20.89 -6.90
C PHE A 46 -21.37 -21.40 -5.99
N TYR A 47 -21.79 -20.60 -5.01
CA TYR A 47 -22.94 -20.93 -4.18
C TYR A 47 -24.23 -21.04 -5.00
N GLY A 48 -24.46 -20.14 -5.95
CA GLY A 48 -25.58 -20.21 -6.89
C GLY A 48 -25.59 -21.49 -7.72
N VAL A 49 -24.43 -21.88 -8.27
CA VAL A 49 -24.28 -23.14 -9.02
C VAL A 49 -24.56 -24.35 -8.14
N ALA A 50 -24.00 -24.39 -6.93
CA ALA A 50 -24.23 -25.48 -5.98
C ALA A 50 -25.71 -25.60 -5.58
N ARG A 51 -26.39 -24.46 -5.41
CA ARG A 51 -27.82 -24.41 -5.16
C ARG A 51 -28.64 -24.97 -6.31
N SER A 52 -28.31 -24.59 -7.55
CA SER A 52 -28.98 -25.13 -8.74
C SER A 52 -28.76 -26.63 -8.92
N ALA A 53 -27.60 -27.14 -8.49
CA ALA A 53 -27.29 -28.57 -8.50
C ALA A 53 -27.84 -29.34 -7.29
N GLY A 54 -28.43 -28.66 -6.29
CA GLY A 54 -28.98 -29.27 -5.09
C GLY A 54 -27.93 -29.78 -4.10
N VAL A 55 -26.69 -29.34 -4.21
CA VAL A 55 -25.55 -29.76 -3.37
C VAL A 55 -25.10 -28.67 -2.39
N GLN A 56 -25.84 -27.57 -2.28
CA GLN A 56 -25.45 -26.46 -1.40
C GLN A 56 -25.32 -26.86 0.07
N ASP A 57 -26.08 -27.85 0.52
CA ASP A 57 -26.05 -28.35 1.90
C ASP A 57 -25.15 -29.58 2.06
N ASP A 58 -24.47 -30.01 0.99
CA ASP A 58 -23.51 -31.10 1.06
C ASP A 58 -22.33 -30.73 1.99
N PRO A 59 -22.01 -31.56 3.00
CA PRO A 59 -20.93 -31.26 3.94
C PRO A 59 -19.57 -31.08 3.28
N GLY A 60 -19.27 -31.82 2.20
CA GLY A 60 -18.03 -31.72 1.45
C GLY A 60 -17.93 -30.40 0.69
N PHE A 61 -19.02 -29.99 0.02
CA PHE A 61 -19.11 -28.68 -0.62
C PHE A 61 -18.93 -27.54 0.40
N GLN A 62 -19.63 -27.59 1.52
CA GLN A 62 -19.54 -26.59 2.59
C GLN A 62 -18.13 -26.52 3.19
N TYR A 63 -17.44 -27.66 3.33
CA TYR A 63 -16.06 -27.71 3.79
C TYR A 63 -15.12 -27.00 2.80
N GLU A 64 -15.17 -27.35 1.52
CA GLU A 64 -14.29 -26.75 0.51
C GLU A 64 -14.58 -25.26 0.30
N LEU A 65 -15.85 -24.86 0.32
CA LEU A 65 -16.23 -23.44 0.23
C LEU A 65 -15.62 -22.64 1.38
N ARG A 66 -15.77 -23.11 2.63
CA ARG A 66 -15.17 -22.45 3.80
C ARG A 66 -13.64 -22.42 3.72
N ARG A 67 -13.01 -23.51 3.27
CA ARG A 67 -11.56 -23.61 3.14
C ARG A 67 -11.02 -22.60 2.13
N VAL A 68 -11.67 -22.47 0.98
CA VAL A 68 -11.28 -21.48 -0.04
C VAL A 68 -11.49 -20.06 0.47
N THR A 69 -12.63 -19.75 1.09
CA THR A 69 -12.88 -18.43 1.70
C THR A 69 -11.85 -18.08 2.78
N ALA A 70 -11.46 -19.03 3.63
CA ALA A 70 -10.45 -18.79 4.66
C ALA A 70 -9.09 -18.44 4.05
N ARG A 71 -8.65 -19.16 3.02
CA ARG A 71 -7.40 -18.86 2.31
C ARG A 71 -7.43 -17.48 1.64
N ILE A 72 -8.57 -17.14 1.07
CA ILE A 72 -8.84 -15.84 0.46
C ILE A 72 -8.69 -14.71 1.50
N ASP A 73 -9.26 -14.88 2.69
CA ASP A 73 -9.16 -13.90 3.78
C ASP A 73 -7.72 -13.78 4.30
N GLU A 74 -6.97 -14.89 4.35
CA GLU A 74 -5.54 -14.89 4.67
C GLU A 74 -4.71 -14.10 3.65
N ASP A 75 -4.95 -14.32 2.35
CA ASP A 75 -4.25 -13.63 1.27
C ASP A 75 -4.54 -12.12 1.29
N VAL A 76 -5.80 -11.72 1.50
CA VAL A 76 -6.19 -10.30 1.66
C VAL A 76 -5.51 -9.70 2.88
N SER A 77 -5.51 -10.40 4.01
CA SER A 77 -4.85 -9.93 5.24
C SER A 77 -3.35 -9.76 5.05
N ALA A 78 -2.70 -10.68 4.32
CA ALA A 78 -1.29 -10.57 4.00
C ALA A 78 -1.01 -9.36 3.09
N ALA A 79 -1.86 -9.11 2.10
CA ALA A 79 -1.75 -7.94 1.24
C ALA A 79 -1.96 -6.63 2.00
N THR A 80 -2.94 -6.55 2.91
CA THR A 80 -3.14 -5.38 3.78
C THR A 80 -1.91 -5.08 4.64
N ARG A 81 -1.19 -6.10 5.12
CA ARG A 81 0.07 -5.88 5.87
C ARG A 81 1.18 -5.24 5.02
N VAL A 82 1.17 -5.45 3.71
CA VAL A 82 2.11 -4.79 2.80
C VAL A 82 1.79 -3.30 2.69
N VAL A 83 0.50 -2.94 2.60
CA VAL A 83 0.06 -1.53 2.61
C VAL A 83 0.50 -0.82 3.89
N ILE A 84 0.26 -1.44 5.05
CA ILE A 84 0.71 -0.88 6.34
C ILE A 84 2.23 -0.64 6.35
N ARG A 85 3.00 -1.56 5.77
CA ARG A 85 4.46 -1.37 5.66
C ARG A 85 4.82 -0.17 4.78
N PHE A 86 4.11 0.05 3.68
CA PHE A 86 4.33 1.24 2.84
C PHE A 86 3.97 2.54 3.57
N ASP A 87 2.94 2.55 4.40
CA ASP A 87 2.62 3.69 5.27
C ASP A 87 3.72 3.97 6.29
N ASP A 88 4.29 2.92 6.89
CA ASP A 88 5.44 3.03 7.79
C ASP A 88 6.66 3.60 7.05
N GLU A 89 6.95 3.08 5.84
CA GLU A 89 8.03 3.58 4.98
C GLU A 89 7.83 5.06 4.58
N LEU A 90 6.59 5.48 4.31
CA LEU A 90 6.25 6.87 4.03
C LEU A 90 6.45 7.77 5.26
N THR A 91 6.15 7.26 6.44
CA THR A 91 6.39 7.95 7.72
C THR A 91 7.89 8.14 7.96
N ASP A 92 8.68 7.09 7.75
CA ASP A 92 10.14 7.13 7.84
C ASP A 92 10.75 8.07 6.80
N LEU A 93 10.23 8.05 5.58
CA LEU A 93 10.61 8.96 4.52
C LEU A 93 10.41 10.41 4.94
N ALA A 94 9.23 10.78 5.45
CA ALA A 94 8.95 12.13 5.91
C ALA A 94 9.91 12.58 7.03
N ALA A 95 10.25 11.68 7.95
CA ALA A 95 11.23 11.94 9.01
C ALA A 95 12.65 12.13 8.46
N ARG A 96 13.04 11.40 7.40
CA ARG A 96 14.31 11.58 6.69
C ARG A 96 14.34 12.94 5.98
N GLN A 97 13.29 13.27 5.24
CA GLN A 97 13.16 14.52 4.48
C GLN A 97 13.25 15.76 5.39
N ARG A 98 12.62 15.72 6.57
CA ARG A 98 12.75 16.80 7.58
C ARG A 98 14.22 17.01 7.99
N ARG A 99 14.96 15.93 8.26
CA ARG A 99 16.39 16.01 8.64
C ARG A 99 17.24 16.57 7.51
N GLU A 100 17.04 16.10 6.28
CA GLU A 100 17.76 16.59 5.10
C GLU A 100 17.54 18.10 4.88
N ARG A 101 16.31 18.57 5.10
CA ARG A 101 15.97 19.99 5.01
C ARG A 101 16.68 20.82 6.08
N GLU A 102 16.68 20.37 7.32
CA GLU A 102 17.39 21.04 8.43
C GLU A 102 18.90 21.09 8.17
N ASP A 103 19.50 20.01 7.68
CA ASP A 103 20.92 19.93 7.35
C ASP A 103 21.28 20.87 6.19
N LEU A 104 20.50 20.90 5.12
CA LEU A 104 20.73 21.82 4.00
C LEU A 104 20.58 23.27 4.43
N GLN A 105 19.58 23.58 5.26
CA GLN A 105 19.38 24.93 5.79
C GLN A 105 20.56 25.39 6.65
N GLN A 106 21.13 24.50 7.47
CA GLN A 106 22.35 24.80 8.24
C GLN A 106 23.56 25.01 7.34
N ARG A 107 23.74 24.18 6.30
CA ARG A 107 24.83 24.33 5.32
C ARG A 107 24.74 25.69 4.63
N LEU A 108 23.59 26.03 4.06
CA LEU A 108 23.37 27.31 3.38
C LEU A 108 23.61 28.52 4.30
N ARG A 109 23.19 28.45 5.57
CA ARG A 109 23.49 29.49 6.57
C ARG A 109 24.99 29.65 6.81
N ARG A 110 25.74 28.55 6.93
CA ARG A 110 27.20 28.59 7.15
C ARG A 110 27.94 29.15 5.92
N THR A 111 27.50 28.81 4.72
CA THR A 111 28.11 29.30 3.48
C THR A 111 27.73 30.76 3.19
N GLY A 112 26.53 31.20 3.57
CA GLY A 112 26.06 32.59 3.42
C GLY A 112 26.55 33.56 4.50
N ALA A 113 26.93 33.09 5.70
CA ALA A 113 27.47 33.92 6.77
C ALA A 113 28.99 34.19 6.66
N GLY A 114 29.65 33.64 5.63
CA GLY A 114 31.07 33.81 5.35
C GLY A 114 31.39 34.75 4.17
N GLN A 115 30.41 35.51 3.68
CA GLN A 115 30.57 36.57 2.68
C GLN A 115 30.29 37.95 3.28
#